data_AF-T0XYF5-F1
#
_entry.id   AF-T0XYF5-F1
#
_cell.length_a   1.000
_cell.length_b   1.000
_cell.length_c   1.000
_cell.angle_alpha   90.00
_cell.angle_beta   90.00
_cell.angle_gamma   90.00
#
_symmetry.space_group_name_H-M   'P 1'
#
loop_
_entity.id
_entity.type
_entity.pdbx_description
1 polymer ?
#
loop_
_entity_poly.entity_id
_entity_poly.type
_entity_poly.pdbx_seq_one_letter_code
_entity_poly.pdbx_strand_id
1 'polypeptide(L)'
;ERVYQAKPLSMDWCLSCHENPGPNLRPRDEVTNLNWTGKNKVKLAKDLGLTVATLPKNLGQYLMKRYHIPSTKLLTDCETCHH
;
A
#
# COMPACT_ATOMS: atom_id res chain seq x y z
N GLU A 1 -8.12 -1.69 30.63
CA GLU A 1 -7.71 -1.55 29.23
C GLU A 1 -8.92 -1.10 28.40
N ARG A 2 -8.77 -0.14 27.47
CA ARG A 2 -9.84 0.27 26.55
C ARG A 2 -9.39 -0.02 25.11
N VAL A 3 -10.19 -0.81 24.41
CA VAL A 3 -10.06 -1.00 22.97
C VAL A 3 -10.77 0.16 22.27
N TYR A 4 -10.15 0.71 21.24
CA TYR A 4 -10.76 1.73 20.38
C TYR A 4 -10.49 1.42 18.91
N GLN A 5 -11.37 1.93 18.06
CA GLN A 5 -11.27 1.77 16.62
C GLN A 5 -10.35 2.85 16.03
N ALA A 6 -9.21 2.44 15.47
CA ALA A 6 -8.21 3.38 14.96
C ALA A 6 -8.58 4.03 13.61
N LYS A 7 -9.46 3.38 12.83
CA LYS A 7 -9.90 3.82 11.49
C LYS A 7 -11.38 3.52 11.29
N PRO A 8 -12.12 4.26 10.45
CA PRO A 8 -13.56 4.09 10.30
C PRO A 8 -14.02 2.71 9.80
N LEU A 9 -13.17 1.99 9.06
CA LEU A 9 -13.49 0.69 8.44
C LEU A 9 -14.77 0.73 7.57
N SER A 10 -15.10 1.88 6.99
CA SER A 10 -16.17 2.03 6.01
C SER A 10 -15.72 1.57 4.63
N MET A 11 -16.68 1.31 3.74
CA MET A 11 -16.40 0.98 2.33
C MET A 11 -15.54 2.06 1.67
N ASP A 12 -15.92 3.33 1.79
CA ASP A 12 -15.17 4.46 1.22
C ASP A 12 -13.74 4.54 1.76
N TRP A 13 -13.54 4.22 3.04
CA TRP A 13 -12.20 4.18 3.61
C TRP A 13 -11.36 3.07 2.96
N CYS A 14 -11.91 1.88 2.76
CA CYS A 14 -11.23 0.80 2.04
C CYS A 14 -10.95 1.18 0.59
N LEU A 15 -11.94 1.73 -0.12
CA LEU A 15 -11.83 2.12 -1.51
C LEU A 15 -10.78 3.21 -1.72
N SER A 16 -10.64 4.17 -0.80
CA SER A 16 -9.60 5.20 -0.88
C SER A 16 -8.18 4.61 -0.96
N CYS A 17 -7.95 3.44 -0.37
CA CYS A 17 -6.69 2.71 -0.50
C CYS A 17 -6.64 1.85 -1.77
N HIS A 18 -7.75 1.29 -2.21
CA HIS A 18 -7.81 0.47 -3.43
C HIS A 18 -7.67 1.30 -4.72
N GLU A 19 -8.07 2.58 -4.68
CA GLU A 19 -7.86 3.54 -5.75
C GLU A 19 -6.37 3.80 -6.02
N ASN A 20 -5.58 3.90 -4.94
CA ASN A 20 -4.14 4.10 -5.00
C ASN A 20 -3.43 3.36 -3.84
N PRO A 21 -3.13 2.05 -3.99
CA PRO A 21 -2.59 1.26 -2.88
C PRO A 21 -1.11 1.57 -2.60
N GLY A 22 -0.37 2.08 -3.61
CA GLY A 22 1.07 2.30 -3.55
C GLY A 22 1.58 2.99 -2.28
N PRO A 23 1.02 4.14 -1.86
CA PRO A 23 1.43 4.84 -0.64
C PRO A 23 1.33 4.00 0.64
N ASN A 24 0.43 3.01 0.70
CA ASN A 24 0.18 2.20 1.89
C ASN A 24 0.89 0.84 1.85
N LEU A 25 1.28 0.35 0.67
CA LEU A 25 2.02 -0.90 0.53
C LEU A 25 3.35 -0.90 1.31
N ARG A 26 3.74 -2.11 1.72
CA ARG A 26 4.98 -2.43 2.39
C ARG A 26 5.50 -3.80 1.95
N PRO A 27 6.79 -4.11 2.15
CA PRO A 27 7.34 -5.44 1.93
C PRO A 27 6.62 -6.53 2.75
N ARG A 28 6.55 -7.76 2.23
CA ARG A 28 5.81 -8.87 2.86
C ARG A 28 6.38 -9.28 4.22
N ASP A 29 7.69 -9.19 4.39
CA ASP A 29 8.43 -9.41 5.63
C ASP A 29 8.20 -8.34 6.70
N GLU A 30 7.58 -7.21 6.33
CA GLU A 30 7.34 -6.06 7.20
C GLU A 30 5.84 -5.88 7.54
N VAL A 31 4.99 -6.84 7.18
CA VAL A 31 3.52 -6.79 7.38
C VAL A 31 3.15 -6.66 8.86
N THR A 32 3.79 -7.45 9.71
CA THR A 32 3.53 -7.48 11.16
C THR A 32 4.46 -6.56 11.95
N ASN A 33 5.40 -5.87 11.30
CA ASN A 33 6.25 -4.89 11.97
C ASN A 33 5.46 -3.61 12.27
N LEU A 34 5.10 -3.43 13.54
CA LEU A 34 4.38 -2.24 14.01
C LEU A 34 5.24 -0.96 14.00
N ASN A 35 6.57 -1.10 13.94
CA ASN A 35 7.51 0.03 13.82
C ASN A 35 7.77 0.43 12.36
N TRP A 36 7.06 -0.16 11.39
CA TRP A 36 7.20 0.20 9.98
C TRP A 36 6.60 1.59 9.71
N THR A 37 7.46 2.54 9.37
CA THR A 37 7.07 3.94 9.10
C THR A 37 7.46 4.40 7.69
N GLY A 38 7.08 5.63 7.34
CA GLY A 38 7.54 6.28 6.10
C GLY A 38 9.07 6.37 5.98
N LYS A 39 9.81 6.45 7.10
CA LYS A 39 11.28 6.47 7.08
C LYS A 39 11.84 5.16 6.53
N ASN A 40 11.25 4.02 6.93
CA ASN A 40 11.62 2.70 6.42
C ASN A 40 11.37 2.62 4.90
N LYS A 41 10.24 3.16 4.42
CA LYS A 41 9.92 3.20 2.99
C LYS A 41 10.95 4.00 2.19
N VAL A 42 11.34 5.18 2.67
CA VAL A 42 12.34 6.03 2.01
C VAL A 42 13.71 5.36 2.01
N LYS A 43 14.13 4.79 3.14
CA LYS A 43 15.40 4.06 3.24
C LYS A 43 15.45 2.90 2.24
N LEU A 44 14.42 2.04 2.24
CA LEU A 44 14.35 0.90 1.34
C LEU A 44 14.31 1.34 -0.14
N ALA A 45 13.56 2.39 -0.47
CA ALA A 45 13.54 2.92 -1.83
C ALA A 45 14.95 3.36 -2.29
N LYS A 46 15.71 4.02 -1.40
CA LYS A 46 17.10 4.42 -1.67
C LYS A 46 18.02 3.21 -1.83
N ASP A 47 17.92 2.22 -0.94
CA ASP A 47 18.73 0.99 -0.96
C ASP A 47 18.48 0.16 -2.24
N LEU A 48 17.25 0.20 -2.77
CA LEU A 48 16.87 -0.43 -4.04
C LEU A 48 17.21 0.40 -5.28
N GLY A 49 17.81 1.59 -5.13
CA GLY A 49 18.15 2.46 -6.26
C GLY A 49 16.94 3.03 -6.99
N LEU A 50 15.78 3.14 -6.34
CA LEU A 50 14.58 3.75 -6.92
C LEU A 50 14.76 5.28 -6.94
N THR A 51 15.31 5.81 -8.03
CA THR A 51 15.55 7.25 -8.21
C THR A 51 14.49 7.91 -9.11
N VAL A 52 14.38 9.24 -8.98
CA VAL A 52 13.37 10.09 -9.66
C VAL A 52 13.60 10.20 -11.18
N ALA A 53 14.73 9.71 -11.70
CA ALA A 53 15.20 10.02 -13.05
C ALA A 53 14.51 9.24 -14.20
N THR A 54 13.62 8.27 -13.94
CA THR A 54 13.11 7.39 -15.03
C THR A 54 11.64 6.92 -14.94
N LEU A 55 10.81 7.45 -14.03
CA LEU A 55 9.35 7.24 -13.89
C LEU A 55 8.94 7.78 -12.50
N PRO A 56 7.65 7.97 -12.15
CA PRO A 56 7.29 7.95 -10.74
C PRO A 56 7.60 6.53 -10.25
N LYS A 57 8.63 6.36 -9.42
CA LYS A 57 8.97 5.07 -8.80
C LYS A 57 9.28 5.27 -7.33
N ASN A 58 8.23 5.55 -6.57
CA ASN A 58 8.29 5.31 -5.14
C ASN A 58 8.19 3.79 -4.87
N LEU A 59 8.61 3.36 -3.68
CA LEU A 59 8.55 1.95 -3.25
C LEU A 59 7.19 1.29 -3.52
N GLY A 60 6.09 2.04 -3.35
CA GLY A 60 4.74 1.57 -3.58
C GLY A 60 4.52 1.02 -4.99
N GLN A 61 4.90 1.79 -6.00
CA GLN A 61 4.76 1.37 -7.41
C GLN A 61 5.64 0.17 -7.75
N TYR A 62 6.85 0.11 -7.18
CA TYR A 62 7.71 -1.06 -7.30
C TYR A 62 7.03 -2.32 -6.72
N LEU A 63 6.46 -2.22 -5.52
CA LEU A 63 5.77 -3.32 -4.86
C LEU A 63 4.49 -3.73 -5.61
N MET A 64 3.73 -2.78 -6.13
CA MET A 64 2.56 -3.06 -6.97
C MET A 64 2.94 -3.94 -8.15
N LYS A 65 3.99 -3.56 -8.88
CA LYS A 65 4.48 -4.33 -10.02
C LYS A 65 5.03 -5.69 -9.58
N ARG A 66 5.88 -5.73 -8.54
CA ARG A 66 6.55 -6.95 -8.07
C ARG A 66 5.56 -8.00 -7.55
N TYR A 67 4.47 -7.57 -6.95
CA TYR A 67 3.44 -8.44 -6.37
C TYR A 67 2.23 -8.65 -7.27
N HIS A 68 2.25 -8.11 -8.50
CA HIS A 68 1.14 -8.19 -9.44
C HIS A 68 -0.17 -7.75 -8.79
N ILE A 69 -0.11 -6.64 -8.03
CA ILE A 69 -1.29 -6.05 -7.41
C ILE A 69 -2.27 -5.70 -8.52
N PRO A 70 -3.55 -6.12 -8.44
CA PRO A 70 -4.52 -5.85 -9.49
C PRO A 70 -4.69 -4.37 -9.79
N SER A 71 -5.21 -4.09 -10.99
CA SER A 71 -5.52 -2.71 -11.39
C SER A 71 -6.60 -2.11 -10.50
N THR A 72 -6.63 -0.78 -10.41
CA THR A 72 -7.68 -0.05 -9.69
C THR A 72 -9.08 -0.52 -10.13
N LYS A 73 -9.30 -0.73 -11.44
CA LYS A 73 -10.59 -1.22 -11.97
C LYS A 73 -11.04 -2.52 -11.32
N LEU A 74 -10.12 -3.47 -11.09
CA LEU A 74 -10.47 -4.72 -10.43
C LEU A 74 -10.58 -4.52 -8.91
N LEU A 75 -9.66 -3.78 -8.31
CA LEU A 75 -9.64 -3.56 -6.85
C LEU A 75 -10.87 -2.79 -6.34
N THR A 76 -11.52 -2.00 -7.19
CA THR A 76 -12.72 -1.22 -6.86
C THR A 76 -13.99 -1.83 -7.47
N ASP A 77 -13.93 -3.09 -7.93
CA ASP A 77 -15.10 -3.79 -8.44
C ASP A 77 -15.98 -4.28 -7.28
N CYS A 78 -17.30 -4.17 -7.42
CA CYS A 78 -18.25 -4.57 -6.38
C CYS A 78 -18.08 -6.03 -5.96
N GLU A 79 -17.84 -6.93 -6.92
CA GLU A 79 -17.73 -8.37 -6.71
C GLU A 79 -16.43 -8.76 -5.97
N THR A 80 -15.46 -7.84 -5.87
CA THR A 80 -14.23 -8.07 -5.08
C THR A 80 -14.54 -8.12 -3.58
N CYS A 81 -15.63 -7.49 -3.14
CA CYS A 81 -15.99 -7.36 -1.73
C CYS A 81 -17.40 -7.89 -1.40
N HIS A 82 -18.33 -7.82 -2.35
CA HIS A 82 -19.74 -8.17 -2.18
C HIS A 82 -20.08 -9.41 -3.01
N HIS A 83 -19.97 -10.58 -2.38
CA HIS A 83 -20.34 -11.89 -2.96
C HIS A 83 -21.77 -12.28 -2.62
#